data_AF-A0A7G4RFP5-F1
#
_entry.id   AF-A0A7G4RFP5-F1
#
_cell.length_a   1.000
_cell.length_b   1.000
_cell.length_c   1.000
_cell.angle_alpha   90.00
_cell.angle_beta   90.00
_cell.angle_gamma   90.00
#
_symmetry.space_group_name_H-M   'P 1'
#
loop_
_entity.id
_entity.type
_entity.pdbx_description
1 polymer ?
#
loop_
_entity_poly.entity_id
_entity_poly.type
_entity_poly.pdbx_seq_one_letter_code
_entity_poly.pdbx_strand_id
1 'polypeptide(L)'
;MDSEEKLLKIPYSFAKNHGIVVANEKSDNQALVYHLPNTSLQSLAEIKRLLQCEFTLKQVDESAFQQHLAHVYQSKSSILEAAGGMEEDMDLSLLASQLPVSEDLLENQDDAPIIRLLNALFTQAIKQKASDIHIETYEDRVLVRNRIDGVLHEVLEIQRAIAPLVISRVKVMAKLDIAEKRIPQDGRISLRIGGHNIDVRVSTLPSNHGERVVLRILDKQAAQLDLNLLGMPKSTVKSMRKMIAEPHGIILVTGPTGSGKTTSLYAMLTELNQVTRNILTIEDPIEYDLEGIGQTQVNTKVQMTFAKGLRAILRQDPDVVMIGEIRDLETAEIAVQASLTGHLVLSTLHTNSALGALTRLRDMGVESFLLSSSIVGLIAQRLVRRLCPQCKTPHQLRDDEKELMGLTADTDISKVFEPKGCDFCNHLGYKGRTGIYELITVDEVLRGMIHRQENSQTMENYLRPTTPSIRDDGFKRVLAGDTSLAEILRVTTQN
;
A
#
# COMPACT_ATOMS: atom_id res chain seq x y z
N MET A 1 -38.65 42.02 13.28
CA MET A 1 -38.08 42.41 11.97
C MET A 1 -36.58 42.28 12.12
N ASP A 2 -36.08 41.05 12.08
CA ASP A 2 -34.64 40.78 12.08
C ASP A 2 -34.26 40.43 10.64
N SER A 3 -33.74 41.42 9.94
CA SER A 3 -33.13 41.25 8.62
C SER A 3 -31.67 40.88 8.84
N GLU A 4 -31.39 39.60 9.00
CA GLU A 4 -30.02 39.06 8.98
C GLU A 4 -29.36 39.38 7.62
N GLU A 5 -28.17 39.96 7.70
CA GLU A 5 -27.31 40.35 6.57
C GLU A 5 -26.92 39.13 5.72
N LYS A 6 -27.66 38.88 4.63
CA LYS A 6 -27.21 37.96 3.58
C LYS A 6 -26.01 38.55 2.85
N LEU A 7 -24.82 38.07 3.20
CA LEU A 7 -23.57 38.27 2.46
C LEU A 7 -23.75 37.84 0.99
N LEU A 8 -23.73 38.79 0.06
CA LEU A 8 -23.80 38.56 -1.39
C LEU A 8 -22.46 38.05 -1.91
N LYS A 9 -22.25 36.72 -1.85
CA LYS A 9 -21.01 36.07 -2.33
C LYS A 9 -21.24 35.36 -3.66
N ILE A 10 -20.43 35.68 -4.67
CA ILE A 10 -20.37 34.91 -5.94
C ILE A 10 -19.49 33.65 -5.76
N PRO A 11 -19.66 32.58 -6.56
CA PRO A 11 -18.83 31.37 -6.46
C PRO A 11 -17.33 31.64 -6.73
N TYR A 12 -16.43 30.98 -6.00
CA TYR A 12 -14.97 31.13 -6.15
C TYR A 12 -14.48 30.83 -7.58
N SER A 13 -14.98 29.76 -8.19
CA SER A 13 -14.62 29.39 -9.56
C SER A 13 -15.01 30.45 -10.57
N PHE A 14 -16.18 31.08 -10.38
CA PHE A 14 -16.63 32.18 -11.22
C PHE A 14 -15.74 33.42 -11.03
N ALA A 15 -15.43 33.77 -9.78
CA ALA A 15 -14.56 34.88 -9.42
C ALA A 15 -13.15 34.75 -10.03
N LYS A 16 -12.53 33.58 -9.87
CA LYS A 16 -11.18 33.28 -10.40
C LYS A 16 -11.16 33.28 -11.92
N ASN A 17 -12.09 32.58 -12.58
CA ASN A 17 -12.05 32.40 -14.03
C ASN A 17 -12.37 33.67 -14.81
N HIS A 18 -13.17 34.57 -14.24
CA HIS A 18 -13.59 35.80 -14.91
C HIS A 18 -12.87 37.05 -14.39
N GLY A 19 -11.97 36.90 -13.42
CA GLY A 19 -11.19 38.00 -12.88
C GLY A 19 -12.05 39.03 -12.15
N ILE A 20 -13.04 38.60 -11.36
CA ILE A 20 -13.94 39.50 -10.62
C ILE A 20 -14.06 39.07 -9.15
N VAL A 21 -14.00 40.02 -8.20
CA VAL A 21 -14.25 39.78 -6.77
C VAL A 21 -15.20 40.84 -6.22
N VAL A 22 -16.21 40.42 -5.46
CA VAL A 22 -17.14 41.32 -4.75
C VAL A 22 -16.65 41.50 -3.31
N ALA A 23 -16.42 42.75 -2.89
CA ALA A 23 -15.99 43.07 -1.54
C ALA A 23 -17.13 42.88 -0.53
N ASN A 24 -16.79 42.53 0.72
CA ASN A 24 -17.77 42.36 1.80
C ASN A 24 -18.28 43.68 2.42
N GLU A 25 -17.98 44.83 1.82
CA GLU A 25 -18.43 46.13 2.33
C GLU A 25 -19.63 46.62 1.50
N LYS A 26 -20.80 46.70 2.13
CA LYS A 26 -21.92 47.52 1.64
C LYS A 26 -21.98 48.80 2.48
N SER A 27 -21.70 49.94 1.85
CA SER A 27 -22.20 51.24 2.31
C SER A 27 -23.39 51.61 1.41
N ASP A 28 -24.55 51.94 1.99
CA ASP A 28 -25.71 52.51 1.28
C ASP A 28 -26.11 51.82 -0.04
N ASN A 29 -26.37 50.52 0.03
CA ASN A 29 -26.98 49.74 -1.06
C ASN A 29 -26.16 49.65 -2.36
N GLN A 30 -24.87 49.99 -2.32
CA GLN A 30 -23.92 49.78 -3.42
C GLN A 30 -22.87 48.72 -3.05
N ALA A 31 -22.58 47.80 -3.97
CA ALA A 31 -21.51 46.81 -3.82
C ALA A 31 -20.20 47.29 -4.48
N LEU A 32 -19.05 47.00 -3.88
CA LEU A 32 -17.76 47.25 -4.51
C LEU A 32 -17.25 45.99 -5.22
N VAL A 33 -16.89 46.12 -6.49
CA VAL A 33 -16.45 45.01 -7.34
C VAL A 33 -15.05 45.29 -7.89
N TYR A 34 -14.09 44.47 -7.49
CA TYR A 34 -12.73 44.48 -8.01
C TYR A 34 -12.65 43.62 -9.27
N HIS A 35 -12.00 44.12 -10.33
CA HIS A 35 -11.85 43.36 -11.58
C HIS A 35 -10.48 43.54 -12.24
N LEU A 36 -10.10 42.56 -13.06
CA LEU A 36 -8.89 42.63 -13.88
C LEU A 36 -9.12 43.47 -15.16
N PRO A 37 -8.04 43.95 -15.82
CA PRO A 37 -8.15 44.79 -17.02
C PRO A 37 -8.84 44.10 -18.22
N ASN A 38 -8.82 42.76 -18.26
CA ASN A 38 -9.35 41.94 -19.35
C ASN A 38 -10.72 41.30 -19.05
N THR A 39 -11.40 41.75 -18.00
CA THR A 39 -12.73 41.22 -17.64
C THR A 39 -13.77 41.51 -18.72
N SER A 40 -14.52 40.48 -19.13
CA SER A 40 -15.53 40.61 -20.19
C SER A 40 -16.79 41.35 -19.74
N LEU A 41 -17.44 42.06 -20.66
CA LEU A 41 -18.75 42.71 -20.41
C LEU A 41 -19.85 41.71 -20.04
N GLN A 42 -19.76 40.47 -20.55
CA GLN A 42 -20.71 39.40 -20.19
C GLN A 42 -20.57 39.01 -18.72
N SER A 43 -19.34 38.93 -18.21
CA SER A 43 -19.06 38.66 -16.80
C SER A 43 -19.61 39.77 -15.90
N LEU A 44 -19.47 41.03 -16.30
CA LEU A 44 -20.04 42.18 -15.57
C LEU A 44 -21.58 42.19 -15.59
N ALA A 45 -22.20 41.83 -16.71
CA ALA A 45 -23.65 41.69 -16.81
C ALA A 45 -24.18 40.58 -15.89
N GLU A 46 -23.46 39.46 -15.78
CA GLU A 46 -23.81 38.36 -14.90
C GLU A 46 -23.66 38.74 -13.42
N ILE A 47 -22.65 39.53 -13.07
CA ILE A 47 -22.50 40.13 -11.73
C ILE A 47 -23.68 41.05 -11.41
N LYS A 48 -24.13 41.88 -12.36
CA LYS A 48 -25.33 42.72 -12.18
C LYS A 48 -26.58 41.88 -11.93
N ARG A 49 -26.75 40.78 -12.67
CA ARG A 49 -27.86 39.85 -12.52
C ARG A 49 -27.86 39.16 -11.15
N LEU A 50 -26.68 38.76 -10.67
CA LEU A 50 -26.49 38.05 -9.40
C LEU A 50 -26.64 38.96 -8.19
N LEU A 51 -26.07 40.18 -8.25
CA LEU A 51 -26.05 41.08 -7.10
C LEU A 51 -27.36 41.85 -6.88
N GLN A 52 -28.15 42.05 -7.95
CA GLN A 52 -29.43 42.78 -7.92
C GLN A 52 -29.36 44.16 -7.22
N CYS A 53 -28.18 44.79 -7.21
CA CYS A 53 -27.95 46.12 -6.68
C CYS A 53 -26.97 46.88 -7.57
N GLU A 54 -26.90 48.20 -7.40
CA GLU A 54 -25.87 49.00 -8.06
C GLU A 54 -24.49 48.66 -7.50
N PHE A 55 -23.46 48.70 -8.34
CA PHE A 55 -22.10 48.40 -7.92
C PHE A 55 -21.09 49.32 -8.59
N THR A 56 -20.00 49.58 -7.85
CA THR A 56 -18.88 50.38 -8.34
C THR A 56 -17.76 49.43 -8.77
N LEU A 57 -17.20 49.69 -9.95
CA LEU A 57 -16.09 48.92 -10.49
C LEU A 57 -14.76 49.56 -10.13
N LYS A 58 -13.83 48.77 -9.61
CA LYS A 58 -12.46 49.16 -9.37
C LYS A 58 -11.51 48.19 -10.07
N GLN A 59 -10.82 48.70 -11.10
CA GLN A 59 -9.80 47.93 -11.79
C GLN A 59 -8.57 47.77 -10.88
N VAL A 60 -8.04 46.55 -10.82
CA VAL A 60 -6.84 46.18 -10.04
C VAL A 60 -5.87 45.38 -10.89
N ASP A 61 -4.60 45.35 -10.48
CA ASP A 61 -3.62 44.43 -11.06
C ASP A 61 -3.79 43.00 -10.53
N GLU A 62 -3.04 42.05 -11.10
CA GLU A 62 -3.11 40.64 -10.69
C GLU A 62 -2.73 40.41 -9.23
N SER A 63 -1.79 41.17 -8.69
CA SER A 63 -1.32 41.01 -7.31
C SER A 63 -2.41 41.42 -6.31
N ALA A 64 -2.97 42.61 -6.50
CA ALA A 64 -4.08 43.13 -5.70
C ALA A 64 -5.34 42.28 -5.87
N PHE A 65 -5.61 41.78 -7.09
CA PHE A 65 -6.71 40.85 -7.34
C PHE A 65 -6.60 39.57 -6.51
N GLN A 66 -5.43 38.93 -6.49
CA GLN A 66 -5.20 37.72 -5.70
C GLN A 66 -5.34 37.98 -4.19
N GLN A 67 -4.90 39.14 -3.70
CA GLN A 67 -5.09 39.53 -2.31
C GLN A 67 -6.57 39.67 -1.94
N HIS A 68 -7.37 40.36 -2.77
CA HIS A 68 -8.81 40.50 -2.55
C HIS A 68 -9.55 39.15 -2.69
N LEU A 69 -9.16 38.32 -3.66
CA LEU A 69 -9.72 36.99 -3.83
C LEU A 69 -9.41 36.10 -2.61
N ALA A 70 -8.16 36.10 -2.13
CA ALA A 70 -7.78 35.36 -0.93
C ALA A 70 -8.55 35.86 0.29
N HIS A 71 -8.65 37.17 0.47
CA HIS A 71 -9.35 37.78 1.61
C HIS A 71 -10.85 37.44 1.63
N VAL A 72 -11.53 37.47 0.48
CA VAL A 72 -12.98 37.21 0.38
C VAL A 72 -13.32 35.72 0.48
N TYR A 73 -12.44 34.84 0.01
CA TYR A 73 -12.65 33.38 -0.08
C TYR A 73 -11.81 32.55 0.89
N GLN A 74 -11.27 33.19 1.93
CA GLN A 74 -10.38 32.63 2.95
C GLN A 74 -10.93 31.38 3.68
N SER A 75 -12.21 31.02 3.50
CA SER A 75 -12.83 29.82 4.10
C SER A 75 -12.94 28.57 3.20
N LYS A 76 -12.61 28.60 1.90
CA LYS A 76 -12.87 27.42 1.03
C LYS A 76 -11.78 26.97 0.06
N SER A 77 -10.64 27.67 -0.10
CA SER A 77 -9.70 27.34 -1.19
C SER A 77 -8.23 27.16 -0.82
N SER A 78 -7.81 27.39 0.43
CA SER A 78 -6.40 27.28 0.84
C SER A 78 -6.00 25.96 1.54
N ILE A 79 -6.83 24.92 1.46
CA ILE A 79 -6.52 23.61 2.07
C ILE A 79 -5.76 22.67 1.11
N LEU A 80 -5.76 22.92 -0.20
CA LEU A 80 -5.06 22.08 -1.18
C LEU A 80 -3.67 22.59 -1.59
N GLU A 81 -3.35 23.87 -1.40
CA GLU A 81 -2.04 24.44 -1.80
C GLU A 81 -1.09 24.69 -0.61
N ALA A 82 -1.60 24.71 0.64
CA ALA A 82 -0.75 24.79 1.83
C ALA A 82 0.05 23.50 2.12
N ALA A 83 -0.19 22.42 1.38
CA ALA A 83 0.63 21.19 1.44
C ALA A 83 2.00 21.35 0.74
N GLY A 84 2.25 22.50 0.09
CA GLY A 84 3.55 22.84 -0.51
C GLY A 84 4.61 23.36 0.44
N GLY A 85 4.27 23.59 1.73
CA GLY A 85 5.22 24.10 2.71
C GLY A 85 4.86 23.69 4.12
N MET A 86 5.17 22.46 4.52
CA MET A 86 5.14 22.05 5.94
C MET A 86 6.36 21.17 6.24
N GLU A 87 7.44 21.83 6.65
CA GLU A 87 8.58 21.25 7.39
C GLU A 87 8.34 21.23 8.91
N GLU A 88 7.14 21.57 9.40
CA GLU A 88 6.86 21.55 10.84
C GLU A 88 6.20 20.24 11.27
N ASP A 89 6.78 19.59 12.30
CA ASP A 89 6.18 18.48 13.02
C ASP A 89 4.86 18.93 13.66
N MET A 90 3.76 18.75 12.94
CA MET A 90 2.41 18.99 13.46
C MET A 90 2.12 17.98 14.58
N ASP A 91 1.92 18.47 15.81
CA ASP A 91 1.54 17.63 16.96
C ASP A 91 0.08 17.17 16.84
N LEU A 92 -0.12 15.89 16.55
CA LEU A 92 -1.44 15.27 16.48
C LEU A 92 -2.26 15.44 17.76
N SER A 93 -1.61 15.46 18.91
CA SER A 93 -2.28 15.57 20.22
C SER A 93 -2.89 16.96 20.39
N LEU A 94 -2.20 18.00 19.91
CA LEU A 94 -2.72 19.37 19.89
C LEU A 94 -3.88 19.51 18.90
N LEU A 95 -3.81 18.86 17.73
CA LEU A 95 -4.93 18.88 16.77
C LEU A 95 -6.15 18.14 17.31
N ALA A 96 -5.94 17.04 18.03
CA ALA A 96 -7.01 16.27 18.64
C ALA A 96 -7.73 17.02 19.75
N SER A 97 -7.00 17.81 20.55
CA SER A 97 -7.61 18.63 21.62
C SER A 97 -8.42 19.82 21.07
N GLN A 98 -8.17 20.24 19.83
CA GLN A 98 -8.90 21.31 19.15
C GLN A 98 -10.17 20.82 18.42
N LEU A 99 -10.51 19.53 18.53
CA LEU A 99 -11.70 18.98 17.87
C LEU A 99 -12.98 19.41 18.61
N PRO A 100 -14.03 19.83 17.88
CA PRO A 100 -15.30 20.22 18.49
C PRO A 100 -16.00 19.02 19.13
N VAL A 101 -16.36 19.13 20.41
CA VAL A 101 -16.91 18.02 21.23
C VAL A 101 -18.45 17.97 21.19
N SER A 102 -19.12 19.02 20.72
CA SER A 102 -20.58 19.17 20.81
C SER A 102 -21.35 18.21 19.89
N GLU A 103 -22.38 17.54 20.42
CA GLU A 103 -23.26 16.60 19.71
C GLU A 103 -24.26 17.26 18.73
N ASP A 104 -24.49 18.57 18.81
CA ASP A 104 -25.37 19.31 17.88
C ASP A 104 -24.59 19.74 16.62
N LEU A 105 -24.44 18.78 15.70
CA LEU A 105 -23.64 18.90 14.47
C LEU A 105 -24.49 18.96 13.19
N LEU A 106 -25.71 19.47 13.28
CA LEU A 106 -26.53 19.77 12.09
C LEU A 106 -26.25 21.16 11.49
N GLU A 107 -25.52 22.04 12.17
CA GLU A 107 -25.44 23.46 11.76
C GLU A 107 -24.02 24.04 11.57
N ASN A 108 -22.93 23.34 11.91
CA ASN A 108 -21.58 23.86 11.70
C ASN A 108 -20.85 23.17 10.53
N GLN A 109 -20.81 23.85 9.38
CA GLN A 109 -20.18 23.44 8.12
C GLN A 109 -18.64 23.50 8.10
N ASP A 110 -17.97 23.54 9.26
CA ASP A 110 -16.51 23.62 9.32
C ASP A 110 -15.87 22.23 9.46
N ASP A 111 -15.76 21.53 8.33
CA ASP A 111 -14.95 20.31 8.18
C ASP A 111 -13.45 20.56 8.48
N ALA A 112 -13.01 21.82 8.58
CA ALA A 112 -11.61 22.23 8.62
C ALA A 112 -10.76 21.52 9.70
N PRO A 113 -11.21 21.36 10.97
CA PRO A 113 -10.43 20.65 11.98
C PRO A 113 -10.24 19.16 11.65
N ILE A 114 -11.28 18.50 11.14
CA ILE A 114 -11.24 17.07 10.78
C ILE A 114 -10.35 16.85 9.55
N ILE A 115 -10.42 17.75 8.57
CA ILE A 115 -9.53 17.72 7.40
C ILE A 115 -8.07 17.86 7.83
N ARG A 116 -7.76 18.83 8.71
CA ARG A 116 -6.39 19.01 9.22
C ARG A 116 -5.90 17.77 9.95
N LEU A 117 -6.73 17.17 10.80
CA LEU A 117 -6.39 15.94 11.51
C LEU A 117 -6.07 14.79 10.53
N LEU A 118 -6.94 14.54 9.55
CA LEU A 118 -6.72 13.47 8.56
C LEU A 118 -5.47 13.73 7.73
N ASN A 119 -5.23 14.96 7.28
CA ASN A 119 -4.02 15.31 6.54
C ASN A 119 -2.75 15.10 7.40
N ALA A 120 -2.80 15.45 8.68
CA ALA A 120 -1.72 15.20 9.63
C ALA A 120 -1.47 13.70 9.81
N LEU A 121 -2.53 12.90 9.99
CA LEU A 121 -2.45 11.45 10.10
C LEU A 121 -1.82 10.82 8.84
N PHE A 122 -2.24 11.24 7.64
CA PHE A 122 -1.62 10.79 6.40
C PHE A 122 -0.14 11.17 6.33
N THR A 123 0.18 12.43 6.59
CA THR A 123 1.56 12.94 6.53
C THR A 123 2.47 12.19 7.49
N GLN A 124 2.04 11.98 8.74
CA GLN A 124 2.79 11.21 9.71
C GLN A 124 2.94 9.74 9.32
N ALA A 125 1.86 9.09 8.85
CA ALA A 125 1.91 7.71 8.40
C ALA A 125 2.90 7.52 7.24
N ILE A 126 2.95 8.47 6.30
CA ILE A 126 3.89 8.47 5.17
C ILE A 126 5.32 8.70 5.66
N LYS A 127 5.55 9.71 6.51
CA LYS A 127 6.87 10.02 7.11
C LYS A 127 7.42 8.81 7.87
N GLN A 128 6.56 8.07 8.56
CA GLN A 128 6.88 6.84 9.29
C GLN A 128 6.92 5.58 8.42
N LYS A 129 6.61 5.68 7.11
CA LYS A 129 6.51 4.56 6.16
C LYS A 129 5.55 3.45 6.63
N ALA A 130 4.41 3.85 7.19
CA ALA A 130 3.34 2.93 7.57
C ALA A 130 2.67 2.32 6.33
N SER A 131 2.29 1.04 6.40
CA SER A 131 1.55 0.36 5.34
C SER A 131 0.04 0.59 5.44
N ASP A 132 -0.48 0.73 6.66
CA ASP A 132 -1.91 0.86 6.92
C ASP A 132 -2.14 1.84 8.09
N ILE A 133 -3.19 2.66 8.01
CA ILE A 133 -3.75 3.42 9.13
C ILE A 133 -5.06 2.73 9.53
N HIS A 134 -5.20 2.40 10.81
CA HIS A 134 -6.37 1.79 11.39
C HIS A 134 -7.08 2.81 12.28
N ILE A 135 -8.36 3.08 12.03
CA ILE A 135 -9.21 3.94 12.85
C ILE A 135 -10.31 3.06 13.43
N GLU A 136 -10.29 2.90 14.76
CA GLU A 136 -11.07 1.89 15.45
C GLU A 136 -11.95 2.52 16.53
N THR A 137 -13.26 2.40 16.36
CA THR A 137 -14.23 2.95 17.30
C THR A 137 -14.55 1.93 18.39
N TYR A 138 -14.34 2.30 19.66
CA TYR A 138 -14.71 1.55 20.86
C TYR A 138 -15.90 2.24 21.56
N GLU A 139 -16.29 1.73 22.73
CA GLU A 139 -17.43 2.24 23.49
C GLU A 139 -17.22 3.68 23.96
N ASP A 140 -16.03 3.99 24.50
CA ASP A 140 -15.68 5.25 25.14
C ASP A 140 -14.68 6.11 24.35
N ARG A 141 -14.02 5.53 23.34
CA ARG A 141 -12.92 6.18 22.61
C ARG A 141 -12.79 5.73 21.15
N VAL A 142 -12.01 6.47 20.39
CA VAL A 142 -11.52 6.06 19.06
C VAL A 142 -10.01 5.92 19.12
N LEU A 143 -9.51 4.77 18.68
CA LEU A 143 -8.10 4.45 18.65
C LEU A 143 -7.59 4.50 17.21
N VAL A 144 -6.53 5.28 16.98
CA VAL A 144 -5.83 5.34 15.69
C VAL A 144 -4.48 4.64 15.80
N ARG A 145 -4.25 3.64 14.94
CA ARG A 145 -3.02 2.85 14.92
C ARG A 145 -2.41 2.80 13.53
N ASN A 146 -1.08 2.97 13.43
CA ASN A 146 -0.34 2.75 12.19
C ASN A 146 0.26 1.35 12.20
N ARG A 147 0.22 0.66 11.06
CA ARG A 147 1.01 -0.54 10.82
C ARG A 147 2.37 -0.13 10.25
N ILE A 148 3.42 -0.23 11.05
CA ILE A 148 4.79 0.09 10.64
C ILE A 148 5.58 -1.20 10.66
N ASP A 149 6.20 -1.54 9.54
CA ASP A 149 6.97 -2.78 9.36
C ASP A 149 6.25 -4.06 9.84
N GLY A 150 4.93 -4.10 9.64
CA GLY A 150 4.06 -5.24 9.97
C GLY A 150 3.49 -5.23 11.39
N VAL A 151 3.95 -4.33 12.27
CA VAL A 151 3.51 -4.23 13.67
C VAL A 151 2.55 -3.04 13.84
N LEU A 152 1.51 -3.20 14.65
CA LEU A 152 0.57 -2.13 14.97
C LEU A 152 1.12 -1.25 16.09
N HIS A 153 1.08 0.06 15.88
CA HIS A 153 1.49 1.08 16.83
C HIS A 153 0.36 2.05 17.05
N GLU A 154 0.03 2.32 18.31
CA GLU A 154 -0.88 3.39 18.67
C GLU A 154 -0.24 4.75 18.38
N VAL A 155 -1.00 5.62 17.74
CA VAL A 155 -0.51 6.93 17.29
C VAL A 155 -1.34 8.06 17.90
N LEU A 156 -2.64 7.82 18.06
CA LEU A 156 -3.55 8.83 18.57
C LEU A 156 -4.79 8.16 19.19
N GLU A 157 -5.24 8.71 20.30
CA GLU A 157 -6.55 8.44 20.88
C GLU A 157 -7.40 9.72 20.79
N ILE A 158 -8.63 9.60 20.30
CA ILE A 158 -9.57 10.73 20.21
C ILE A 158 -10.91 10.37 20.88
N GLN A 159 -11.65 11.40 21.29
CA GLN A 159 -12.94 11.24 21.94
C GLN A 159 -13.96 10.57 21.03
N ARG A 160 -14.80 9.72 21.61
CA ARG A 160 -15.82 8.96 20.87
C ARG A 160 -16.78 9.85 20.06
N ALA A 161 -17.09 11.05 20.53
CA ALA A 161 -17.96 12.00 19.84
C ALA A 161 -17.47 12.36 18.42
N ILE A 162 -16.15 12.27 18.17
CA ILE A 162 -15.54 12.65 16.90
C ILE A 162 -15.61 11.54 15.85
N ALA A 163 -15.87 10.28 16.25
CA ALA A 163 -15.87 9.13 15.34
C ALA A 163 -16.72 9.34 14.07
N PRO A 164 -18.00 9.81 14.18
CA PRO A 164 -18.86 9.99 13.01
C PRO A 164 -18.31 11.01 12.01
N LEU A 165 -17.65 12.07 12.50
CA LEU A 165 -17.08 13.13 11.66
C LEU A 165 -15.87 12.62 10.87
N VAL A 166 -14.97 11.88 11.54
CA VAL A 166 -13.79 11.29 10.90
C VAL A 166 -14.21 10.26 9.85
N ILE A 167 -15.14 9.37 10.19
CA ILE A 167 -15.64 8.33 9.26
C ILE A 167 -16.34 8.98 8.06
N SER A 168 -17.22 9.96 8.30
CA SER A 168 -17.89 10.71 7.24
C SER A 168 -16.89 11.36 6.30
N ARG A 169 -15.87 12.03 6.84
CA ARG A 169 -14.87 12.71 6.03
C ARG A 169 -14.04 11.74 5.20
N VAL A 170 -13.64 10.59 5.75
CA VAL A 170 -12.98 9.52 4.98
C VAL A 170 -13.89 9.03 3.85
N LYS A 171 -15.17 8.78 4.13
CA LYS A 171 -16.15 8.35 3.11
C LYS A 171 -16.29 9.36 1.98
N VAL A 172 -16.35 10.66 2.29
CA VAL A 172 -16.36 11.74 1.27
C VAL A 172 -15.12 11.66 0.39
N MET A 173 -13.93 11.57 0.99
CA MET A 173 -12.66 11.51 0.24
C MET A 173 -12.61 10.29 -0.69
N ALA A 174 -13.16 9.15 -0.25
CA ALA A 174 -13.19 7.89 -0.99
C ALA A 174 -14.41 7.73 -1.91
N LYS A 175 -15.30 8.73 -1.99
CA LYS A 175 -16.57 8.70 -2.75
C LYS A 175 -17.51 7.56 -2.34
N LEU A 176 -17.58 7.28 -1.04
CA LEU A 176 -18.44 6.26 -0.42
C LEU A 176 -19.78 6.86 0.03
N ASP A 177 -20.77 6.00 0.28
CA ASP A 177 -22.07 6.41 0.80
C ASP A 177 -21.99 6.70 2.31
N ILE A 178 -22.22 7.96 2.67
CA ILE A 178 -22.16 8.47 4.05
C ILE A 178 -23.37 7.99 4.86
N ALA A 179 -24.53 7.84 4.22
CA ALA A 179 -25.77 7.46 4.88
C ALA A 179 -25.77 5.97 5.22
N GLU A 180 -25.17 5.15 4.38
CA GLU A 180 -25.06 3.71 4.63
C GLU A 180 -23.90 3.40 5.60
N LYS A 181 -24.22 2.69 6.69
CA LYS A 181 -23.28 2.33 7.78
C LYS A 181 -23.35 0.86 8.18
N ARG A 182 -24.23 0.08 7.54
CA ARG A 182 -24.60 -1.29 7.92
C ARG A 182 -23.93 -2.35 7.05
N ILE A 183 -23.31 -1.95 5.95
CA ILE A 183 -22.56 -2.84 5.06
C ILE A 183 -21.12 -2.36 4.90
N PRO A 184 -20.16 -3.27 4.62
CA PRO A 184 -18.80 -2.88 4.27
C PRO A 184 -18.79 -2.02 3.00
N GLN A 185 -17.86 -1.06 2.93
CA GLN A 185 -17.66 -0.22 1.75
C GLN A 185 -16.17 -0.07 1.44
N ASP A 186 -15.81 -0.13 0.16
CA ASP A 186 -14.44 -0.01 -0.30
C ASP A 186 -14.30 1.11 -1.33
N GLY A 187 -13.22 1.88 -1.24
CA GLY A 187 -12.95 3.02 -2.09
C GLY A 187 -11.46 3.32 -2.26
N ARG A 188 -11.16 4.40 -2.98
CA ARG A 188 -9.78 4.88 -3.17
C ARG A 188 -9.72 6.39 -2.99
N ILE A 189 -8.62 6.86 -2.43
CA ILE A 189 -8.29 8.28 -2.28
C ILE A 189 -6.94 8.49 -2.96
N SER A 190 -6.87 9.45 -3.88
CA SER A 190 -5.60 9.91 -4.43
C SER A 190 -5.14 11.16 -3.68
N LEU A 191 -3.98 11.08 -3.05
CA LEU A 191 -3.36 12.14 -2.26
C LEU A 191 -2.10 12.63 -2.96
N ARG A 192 -1.80 13.93 -2.81
CA ARG A 192 -0.53 14.51 -3.21
C ARG A 192 0.12 15.15 -1.99
N ILE A 193 1.19 14.54 -1.48
CA ILE A 193 1.86 14.95 -0.24
C ILE A 193 3.37 15.04 -0.51
N GLY A 194 3.99 16.20 -0.25
CA GLY A 194 5.43 16.41 -0.46
C GLY A 194 5.90 16.18 -1.90
N GLY A 195 5.04 16.43 -2.90
CA GLY A 195 5.34 16.17 -4.31
C GLY A 195 5.11 14.72 -4.76
N HIS A 196 4.86 13.79 -3.85
CA HIS A 196 4.56 12.38 -4.16
C HIS A 196 3.06 12.15 -4.36
N ASN A 197 2.73 11.35 -5.38
CA ASN A 197 1.36 10.88 -5.61
C ASN A 197 1.16 9.55 -4.90
N ILE A 198 0.26 9.54 -3.93
CA ILE A 198 -0.01 8.40 -3.05
C ILE A 198 -1.45 7.95 -3.29
N ASP A 199 -1.64 6.67 -3.55
CA ASP A 199 -2.96 6.07 -3.64
C ASP A 199 -3.28 5.41 -2.30
N VAL A 200 -4.47 5.65 -1.77
CA VAL A 200 -4.90 5.07 -0.51
C VAL A 200 -6.15 4.24 -0.78
N ARG A 201 -6.08 2.94 -0.49
CA ARG A 201 -7.27 2.08 -0.51
C ARG A 201 -7.98 2.21 0.83
N VAL A 202 -9.28 2.42 0.78
CA VAL A 202 -10.13 2.63 1.95
C VAL A 202 -11.08 1.47 2.08
N SER A 203 -11.21 0.94 3.28
CA SER A 203 -12.25 -0.04 3.61
C SER A 203 -12.93 0.38 4.91
N THR A 204 -14.26 0.47 4.90
CA THR A 204 -15.09 0.68 6.09
C THR A 204 -15.84 -0.60 6.42
N LEU A 205 -15.92 -0.94 7.70
CA LEU A 205 -16.56 -2.15 8.19
C LEU A 205 -17.49 -1.80 9.37
N PRO A 206 -18.78 -2.18 9.33
CA PRO A 206 -19.67 -2.04 10.48
C PRO A 206 -19.14 -2.81 11.70
N SER A 207 -19.27 -2.23 12.88
CA SER A 207 -18.82 -2.77 14.16
C SER A 207 -19.80 -2.40 15.28
N ASN A 208 -19.62 -2.99 16.47
CA ASN A 208 -20.54 -2.82 17.59
C ASN A 208 -20.71 -1.35 18.02
N HIS A 209 -19.66 -0.53 17.88
CA HIS A 209 -19.64 0.86 18.35
C HIS A 209 -19.56 1.88 17.21
N GLY A 210 -19.92 1.52 15.97
CA GLY A 210 -19.83 2.39 14.80
C GLY A 210 -19.19 1.68 13.62
N GLU A 211 -18.38 2.38 12.83
CA GLU A 211 -17.58 1.76 11.78
C GLU A 211 -16.10 1.70 12.19
N ARG A 212 -15.41 0.67 11.70
CA ARG A 212 -13.95 0.59 11.66
C ARG A 212 -13.50 0.98 10.27
N VAL A 213 -12.41 1.73 10.19
CA VAL A 213 -11.83 2.17 8.91
C VAL A 213 -10.39 1.69 8.84
N VAL A 214 -10.02 1.14 7.68
CA VAL A 214 -8.63 0.81 7.35
C VAL A 214 -8.25 1.56 6.08
N LEU A 215 -7.13 2.28 6.13
CA LEU A 215 -6.56 3.05 5.03
C LEU A 215 -5.22 2.42 4.67
N ARG A 216 -5.14 1.69 3.56
CA ARG A 216 -3.89 1.12 3.07
C ARG A 216 -3.18 2.11 2.17
N ILE A 217 -1.98 2.51 2.57
CA ILE A 217 -1.15 3.49 1.85
C ILE A 217 -0.34 2.75 0.79
N LEU A 218 -0.53 3.15 -0.47
CA LEU A 218 0.21 2.65 -1.62
C LEU A 218 1.03 3.80 -2.20
N ASP A 219 2.32 3.79 -1.90
CA ASP A 219 3.28 4.72 -2.48
C ASP A 219 3.69 4.21 -3.87
N LYS A 220 3.25 4.91 -4.92
CA LYS A 220 3.52 4.53 -6.31
C LYS A 220 4.99 4.66 -6.71
N GLN A 221 5.78 5.48 -6.00
CA GLN A 221 7.18 5.76 -6.36
C GLN A 221 8.18 4.98 -5.48
N ALA A 222 7.78 4.53 -4.29
CA ALA A 222 8.67 3.79 -3.39
C ALA A 222 8.84 2.31 -3.72
N ALA A 223 8.11 1.75 -4.69
CA ALA A 223 8.31 0.39 -5.14
C ALA A 223 9.62 0.30 -5.95
N GLN A 224 10.74 0.09 -5.25
CA GLN A 224 12.00 -0.32 -5.87
C GLN A 224 11.84 -1.76 -6.40
N LEU A 225 11.28 -1.90 -7.59
CA LEU A 225 11.01 -3.18 -8.27
C LEU A 225 12.26 -3.71 -8.98
N ASP A 226 13.36 -3.83 -8.24
CA ASP A 226 14.63 -4.40 -8.72
C ASP A 226 14.99 -5.61 -7.84
N LEU A 227 15.22 -6.78 -8.47
CA LEU A 227 15.62 -8.00 -7.77
C LEU A 227 16.87 -7.82 -6.89
N ASN A 228 17.79 -6.93 -7.26
CA ASN A 228 18.99 -6.64 -6.49
C ASN A 228 18.68 -5.86 -5.19
N LEU A 229 17.54 -5.17 -5.13
CA LEU A 229 17.13 -4.34 -3.99
C LEU A 229 16.19 -5.06 -3.01
N LEU A 230 15.74 -6.28 -3.34
CA LEU A 230 14.88 -7.09 -2.46
C LEU A 230 15.62 -7.73 -1.28
N GLY A 231 16.94 -7.53 -1.20
CA GLY A 231 17.78 -8.05 -0.13
C GLY A 231 18.18 -9.51 -0.31
N MET A 232 17.94 -10.13 -1.48
CA MET A 232 18.39 -11.49 -1.78
C MET A 232 19.93 -11.58 -1.82
N PRO A 233 20.53 -12.70 -1.35
CA PRO A 233 21.93 -12.98 -1.60
C PRO A 233 22.24 -13.03 -3.11
N LYS A 234 23.45 -12.62 -3.52
CA LYS A 234 23.86 -12.63 -4.94
C LYS A 234 23.67 -14.00 -5.62
N SER A 235 23.92 -15.09 -4.89
CA SER A 235 23.68 -16.46 -5.36
C SER A 235 22.19 -16.72 -5.62
N THR A 236 21.32 -16.28 -4.72
CA THR A 236 19.85 -16.42 -4.84
C THR A 236 19.32 -15.60 -6.01
N VAL A 237 19.79 -14.36 -6.19
CA VAL A 237 19.45 -13.54 -7.37
C VAL A 237 19.87 -14.25 -8.66
N LYS A 238 21.09 -14.82 -8.71
CA LYS A 238 21.57 -15.56 -9.87
C LYS A 238 20.68 -16.77 -10.19
N SER A 239 20.27 -17.54 -9.19
CA SER A 239 19.35 -18.66 -9.37
C SER A 239 17.97 -18.20 -9.83
N MET A 240 17.45 -17.11 -9.26
CA MET A 240 16.17 -16.52 -9.68
C MET A 240 16.21 -16.08 -11.15
N ARG A 241 17.27 -15.38 -11.56
CA ARG A 241 17.51 -14.99 -12.96
C ARG A 241 17.52 -16.17 -13.91
N LYS A 242 18.15 -17.28 -13.50
CA LYS A 242 18.16 -18.50 -14.30
C LYS A 242 16.75 -19.07 -14.48
N MET A 243 15.94 -19.11 -13.41
CA MET A 243 14.57 -19.63 -13.50
C MET A 243 13.68 -18.76 -14.39
N ILE A 244 13.70 -17.44 -14.23
CA ILE A 244 12.85 -16.54 -15.05
C ILE A 244 13.31 -16.44 -16.51
N ALA A 245 14.52 -16.92 -16.82
CA ALA A 245 15.02 -16.99 -18.20
C ALA A 245 14.55 -18.26 -18.94
N GLU A 246 13.94 -19.23 -18.25
CA GLU A 246 13.36 -20.41 -18.90
C GLU A 246 12.24 -19.99 -19.87
N PRO A 247 12.14 -20.64 -21.05
CA PRO A 247 11.16 -20.27 -22.07
C PRO A 247 9.72 -20.55 -21.63
N HIS A 248 9.52 -21.59 -20.82
CA HIS A 248 8.21 -21.98 -20.34
C HIS A 248 8.32 -22.72 -19.00
N GLY A 249 7.19 -22.88 -18.31
CA GLY A 249 7.11 -23.53 -17.02
C GLY A 249 6.51 -22.64 -15.94
N ILE A 250 6.31 -23.18 -14.74
CA ILE A 250 5.68 -22.47 -13.62
C ILE A 250 6.72 -22.14 -12.56
N ILE A 251 6.74 -20.89 -12.11
CA ILE A 251 7.47 -20.42 -10.94
C ILE A 251 6.46 -19.96 -9.89
N LEU A 252 6.54 -20.56 -8.70
CA LEU A 252 5.63 -20.27 -7.59
C LEU A 252 6.35 -19.54 -6.47
N VAL A 253 5.84 -18.35 -6.11
CA VAL A 253 6.26 -17.63 -4.91
C VAL A 253 5.27 -17.90 -3.79
N THR A 254 5.76 -18.40 -2.66
CA THR A 254 4.93 -18.81 -1.54
C THR A 254 5.25 -18.07 -0.26
N GLY A 255 4.24 -17.97 0.58
CA GLY A 255 4.31 -17.35 1.89
C GLY A 255 2.99 -16.74 2.34
N PRO A 256 2.87 -16.38 3.63
CA PRO A 256 1.68 -15.78 4.20
C PRO A 256 1.44 -14.38 3.62
N THR A 257 0.32 -13.79 4.01
CA THR A 257 0.02 -12.38 3.71
C THR A 257 1.13 -11.47 4.24
N GLY A 258 1.53 -10.47 3.45
CA GLY A 258 2.57 -9.51 3.84
C GLY A 258 4.01 -10.05 3.78
N SER A 259 4.25 -11.22 3.17
CA SER A 259 5.59 -11.77 2.95
C SER A 259 6.35 -11.14 1.77
N GLY A 260 5.72 -10.24 1.01
CA GLY A 260 6.35 -9.55 -0.12
C GLY A 260 6.31 -10.31 -1.45
N LYS A 261 5.40 -11.30 -1.61
CA LYS A 261 5.28 -12.12 -2.84
C LYS A 261 5.06 -11.26 -4.09
N THR A 262 4.07 -10.36 -4.02
CA THR A 262 3.73 -9.45 -5.13
C THR A 262 4.92 -8.56 -5.49
N THR A 263 5.67 -8.05 -4.50
CA THR A 263 6.88 -7.25 -4.75
C THR A 263 7.94 -8.05 -5.50
N SER A 264 8.17 -9.32 -5.12
CA SER A 264 9.10 -10.20 -5.83
C SER A 264 8.63 -10.54 -7.24
N LEU A 265 7.33 -10.82 -7.42
CA LEU A 265 6.74 -11.05 -8.74
C LEU A 265 6.89 -9.83 -9.64
N TYR A 266 6.60 -8.63 -9.13
CA TYR A 266 6.71 -7.40 -9.91
C TYR A 266 8.17 -7.09 -10.27
N ALA A 267 9.13 -7.38 -9.39
CA ALA A 267 10.55 -7.25 -9.71
C ALA A 267 11.01 -8.26 -10.77
N MET A 268 10.51 -9.51 -10.73
CA MET A 268 10.74 -10.50 -11.80
C MET A 268 10.15 -10.02 -13.13
N LEU A 269 8.89 -9.55 -13.12
CA LEU A 269 8.23 -9.03 -14.31
C LEU A 269 8.96 -7.83 -14.89
N THR A 270 9.42 -6.90 -14.05
CA THR A 270 10.21 -5.73 -14.46
C THR A 270 11.52 -6.14 -15.11
N GLU A 271 12.20 -7.17 -14.60
CA GLU A 271 13.43 -7.69 -15.21
C GLU A 271 13.16 -8.40 -16.57
N LEU A 272 12.00 -9.02 -16.73
CA LEU A 272 11.57 -9.67 -17.98
C LEU A 272 11.01 -8.69 -19.02
N ASN A 273 10.67 -7.46 -18.61
CA ASN A 273 9.99 -6.45 -19.41
C ASN A 273 10.89 -5.90 -20.52
N GLN A 274 10.95 -6.65 -21.61
CA GLN A 274 11.69 -6.35 -22.83
C GLN A 274 10.70 -6.22 -23.97
N VAL A 275 10.99 -5.34 -24.93
CA VAL A 275 10.13 -5.09 -26.10
C VAL A 275 9.81 -6.36 -26.91
N THR A 276 10.66 -7.38 -26.81
CA THR A 276 10.51 -8.66 -27.51
C THR A 276 9.60 -9.67 -26.80
N ARG A 277 9.01 -9.32 -25.65
CA ARG A 277 8.15 -10.22 -24.87
C ARG A 277 6.79 -9.58 -24.60
N ASN A 278 5.72 -10.32 -24.87
CA ASN A 278 4.38 -9.95 -24.47
C ASN A 278 4.08 -10.48 -23.06
N ILE A 279 3.95 -9.58 -22.10
CA ILE A 279 3.75 -9.91 -20.68
C ILE A 279 2.35 -9.48 -20.25
N LEU A 280 1.55 -10.43 -19.78
CA LEU A 280 0.16 -10.19 -19.37
C LEU A 280 -0.12 -10.73 -17.96
N THR A 281 -0.93 -10.02 -17.19
CA THR A 281 -1.25 -10.40 -15.80
C THR A 281 -2.75 -10.45 -15.52
N ILE A 282 -3.16 -11.28 -14.55
CA ILE A 282 -4.49 -11.27 -13.94
C ILE A 282 -4.37 -11.15 -12.41
N GLU A 283 -4.92 -10.09 -11.82
CA GLU A 283 -4.65 -9.70 -10.43
C GLU A 283 -5.92 -9.28 -9.68
N ASP A 284 -5.91 -9.40 -8.34
CA ASP A 284 -7.05 -9.06 -7.48
C ASP A 284 -6.60 -8.35 -6.17
N PRO A 285 -6.41 -7.02 -6.18
CA PRO A 285 -6.43 -6.09 -7.31
C PRO A 285 -5.02 -5.84 -7.87
N ILE A 286 -4.92 -5.04 -8.93
CA ILE A 286 -3.63 -4.52 -9.40
C ILE A 286 -3.05 -3.56 -8.34
N GLU A 287 -1.85 -3.85 -7.83
CA GLU A 287 -1.20 -3.06 -6.77
C GLU A 287 -0.54 -1.80 -7.32
N TYR A 288 0.22 -1.95 -8.41
CA TYR A 288 0.89 -0.85 -9.12
C TYR A 288 0.79 -1.07 -10.63
N ASP A 289 0.75 0.03 -11.37
CA ASP A 289 0.82 0.04 -12.82
C ASP A 289 2.28 -0.17 -13.27
N LEU A 290 2.52 -1.22 -14.04
CA LEU A 290 3.83 -1.59 -14.59
C LEU A 290 3.86 -1.21 -16.07
N GLU A 291 4.58 -0.13 -16.38
CA GLU A 291 4.71 0.33 -17.75
C GLU A 291 5.25 -0.79 -18.67
N GLY A 292 4.60 -1.00 -19.81
CA GLY A 292 4.97 -2.07 -20.77
C GLY A 292 4.34 -3.44 -20.49
N ILE A 293 3.60 -3.61 -19.40
CA ILE A 293 2.95 -4.88 -19.03
C ILE A 293 1.43 -4.73 -19.09
N GLY A 294 0.75 -5.65 -19.78
CA GLY A 294 -0.71 -5.64 -19.86
C GLY A 294 -1.35 -6.24 -18.62
N GLN A 295 -1.79 -5.40 -17.68
CA GLN A 295 -2.37 -5.86 -16.41
C GLN A 295 -3.90 -5.89 -16.45
N THR A 296 -4.49 -7.05 -16.15
CA THR A 296 -5.95 -7.23 -16.05
C THR A 296 -6.35 -7.41 -14.59
N GLN A 297 -7.39 -6.70 -14.15
CA GLN A 297 -7.93 -6.88 -12.80
C GLN A 297 -9.15 -7.81 -12.81
N VAL A 298 -9.24 -8.70 -11.82
CA VAL A 298 -10.45 -9.46 -11.48
C VAL A 298 -11.60 -8.48 -11.22
N ASN A 299 -12.77 -8.81 -11.76
CA ASN A 299 -13.97 -7.99 -11.60
C ASN A 299 -15.21 -8.88 -11.43
N THR A 300 -15.61 -9.04 -10.18
CA THR A 300 -16.75 -9.88 -9.78
C THR A 300 -18.09 -9.37 -10.32
N LYS A 301 -18.24 -8.05 -10.55
CA LYS A 301 -19.49 -7.45 -11.07
C LYS A 301 -19.84 -7.94 -12.47
N VAL A 302 -18.83 -8.27 -13.28
CA VAL A 302 -18.98 -8.80 -14.65
C VAL A 302 -18.51 -10.25 -14.76
N GLN A 303 -18.35 -10.94 -13.63
CA GLN A 303 -17.87 -12.32 -13.54
C GLN A 303 -16.53 -12.53 -14.27
N MET A 304 -15.62 -11.56 -14.22
CA MET A 304 -14.23 -11.71 -14.66
C MET A 304 -13.42 -12.31 -13.52
N THR A 305 -13.39 -13.64 -13.43
CA THR A 305 -12.63 -14.42 -12.43
C THR A 305 -11.18 -14.67 -12.88
N PHE A 306 -10.33 -15.19 -12.00
CA PHE A 306 -8.97 -15.63 -12.35
C PHE A 306 -8.96 -16.60 -13.53
N ALA A 307 -9.71 -17.70 -13.45
CA ALA A 307 -9.80 -18.69 -14.52
C ALA A 307 -10.29 -18.09 -15.85
N LYS A 308 -11.31 -17.22 -15.83
CA LYS A 308 -11.84 -16.58 -17.05
C LYS A 308 -10.85 -15.58 -17.65
N GLY A 309 -10.23 -14.75 -16.81
CA GLY A 309 -9.20 -13.80 -17.21
C GLY A 309 -7.99 -14.49 -17.80
N LEU A 310 -7.50 -15.55 -17.13
CA LEU A 310 -6.37 -16.34 -17.60
C LEU A 310 -6.65 -16.98 -18.97
N ARG A 311 -7.83 -17.58 -19.20
CA ARG A 311 -8.20 -18.09 -20.53
C ARG A 311 -8.22 -17.00 -21.60
N ALA A 312 -8.62 -15.78 -21.25
CA ALA A 312 -8.62 -14.65 -22.18
C ALA A 312 -7.19 -14.22 -22.51
N ILE A 313 -6.32 -14.12 -21.50
CA ILE A 313 -4.89 -13.79 -21.64
C ILE A 313 -4.19 -14.78 -22.57
N LEU A 314 -4.45 -16.09 -22.44
CA LEU A 314 -3.83 -17.10 -23.32
C LEU A 314 -4.25 -16.99 -24.80
N ARG A 315 -5.25 -16.17 -25.14
CA ARG A 315 -5.63 -15.85 -26.53
C ARG A 315 -5.06 -14.51 -27.00
N GLN A 316 -4.17 -13.90 -26.24
CA GLN A 316 -3.52 -12.64 -26.56
C GLN A 316 -2.06 -12.83 -26.95
N ASP A 317 -1.64 -14.05 -27.29
CA ASP A 317 -0.27 -14.41 -27.67
C ASP A 317 0.79 -13.98 -26.62
N PRO A 318 0.63 -14.34 -25.32
CA PRO A 318 1.59 -13.96 -24.29
C PRO A 318 2.84 -14.85 -24.34
N ASP A 319 4.01 -14.30 -24.00
CA ASP A 319 5.20 -15.08 -23.68
C ASP A 319 5.26 -15.41 -22.19
N VAL A 320 4.89 -14.42 -21.35
CA VAL A 320 4.90 -14.51 -19.89
C VAL A 320 3.52 -14.18 -19.35
N VAL A 321 3.01 -15.03 -18.46
CA VAL A 321 1.74 -14.84 -17.79
C VAL A 321 1.95 -14.78 -16.28
N MET A 322 1.43 -13.74 -15.63
CA MET A 322 1.39 -13.68 -14.17
C MET A 322 -0.04 -13.81 -13.65
N ILE A 323 -0.23 -14.75 -12.73
CA ILE A 323 -1.51 -14.98 -12.03
C ILE A 323 -1.29 -14.52 -10.59
N GLY A 324 -2.08 -13.56 -10.11
CA GLY A 324 -1.92 -13.01 -8.77
C GLY A 324 -1.83 -14.09 -7.69
N GLU A 325 -2.68 -15.12 -7.79
CA GLU A 325 -2.61 -16.33 -6.98
C GLU A 325 -3.42 -17.48 -7.59
N ILE A 326 -3.07 -18.71 -7.23
CA ILE A 326 -3.85 -19.91 -7.56
C ILE A 326 -4.64 -20.32 -6.31
N ARG A 327 -5.96 -20.15 -6.34
CA ARG A 327 -6.86 -20.49 -5.21
C ARG A 327 -7.63 -21.80 -5.40
N ASP A 328 -7.87 -22.18 -6.65
CA ASP A 328 -8.75 -23.27 -7.05
C ASP A 328 -8.11 -24.16 -8.13
N LEU A 329 -8.68 -25.36 -8.29
CA LEU A 329 -8.23 -26.35 -9.27
C LEU A 329 -8.34 -25.83 -10.71
N GLU A 330 -9.43 -25.14 -11.04
CA GLU A 330 -9.68 -24.64 -12.40
C GLU A 330 -8.54 -23.69 -12.86
N THR A 331 -8.17 -22.73 -12.01
CA THR A 331 -7.05 -21.81 -12.29
C THR A 331 -5.73 -22.57 -12.35
N ALA A 332 -5.52 -23.55 -11.47
CA ALA A 332 -4.31 -24.38 -11.45
C ALA A 332 -4.15 -25.19 -12.75
N GLU A 333 -5.21 -25.84 -13.22
CA GLU A 333 -5.21 -26.62 -14.47
C GLU A 333 -4.86 -25.75 -15.67
N ILE A 334 -5.46 -24.55 -15.78
CA ILE A 334 -5.16 -23.63 -16.87
C ILE A 334 -3.71 -23.16 -16.82
N ALA A 335 -3.18 -22.86 -15.62
CA ALA A 335 -1.78 -22.47 -15.43
C ALA A 335 -0.80 -23.59 -15.85
N VAL A 336 -1.11 -24.83 -15.48
CA VAL A 336 -0.37 -26.02 -15.89
C VAL A 336 -0.40 -26.20 -17.41
N GLN A 337 -1.59 -26.13 -18.03
CA GLN A 337 -1.70 -26.25 -19.48
C GLN A 337 -0.92 -25.15 -20.20
N ALA A 338 -1.02 -23.89 -19.75
CA ALA A 338 -0.26 -22.77 -20.30
C ALA A 338 1.25 -23.06 -20.27
N SER A 339 1.75 -23.57 -19.14
CA SER A 339 3.17 -23.88 -18.98
C SER A 339 3.67 -25.00 -19.90
N LEU A 340 2.81 -25.96 -20.22
CA LEU A 340 3.11 -27.07 -21.14
C LEU A 340 2.98 -26.67 -22.60
N THR A 341 2.25 -25.59 -22.90
CA THR A 341 2.09 -25.04 -24.26
C THR A 341 3.05 -23.89 -24.56
N GLY A 342 4.14 -23.76 -23.79
CA GLY A 342 5.24 -22.85 -24.12
C GLY A 342 5.21 -21.49 -23.42
N HIS A 343 4.41 -21.31 -22.37
CA HIS A 343 4.34 -20.05 -21.62
C HIS A 343 5.14 -20.12 -20.32
N LEU A 344 5.82 -19.03 -19.96
CA LEU A 344 6.36 -18.86 -18.61
C LEU A 344 5.26 -18.32 -17.70
N VAL A 345 4.90 -19.08 -16.67
CA VAL A 345 3.83 -18.75 -15.73
C VAL A 345 4.41 -18.40 -14.37
N LEU A 346 4.13 -17.20 -13.89
CA LEU A 346 4.46 -16.75 -12.54
C LEU A 346 3.19 -16.70 -11.69
N SER A 347 3.23 -17.26 -10.48
CA SER A 347 2.07 -17.18 -9.59
C SER A 347 2.44 -17.25 -8.12
N THR A 348 1.45 -17.07 -7.25
CA THR A 348 1.60 -17.23 -5.81
C THR A 348 0.70 -18.30 -5.20
N LEU A 349 1.18 -18.86 -4.08
CA LEU A 349 0.41 -19.70 -3.17
C LEU A 349 0.62 -19.28 -1.72
N HIS A 350 -0.38 -19.54 -0.88
CA HIS A 350 -0.32 -19.30 0.56
C HIS A 350 0.12 -20.56 1.31
N THR A 351 1.39 -20.96 1.15
CA THR A 351 2.00 -22.09 1.87
C THR A 351 3.16 -21.64 2.75
N ASN A 352 3.45 -22.45 3.77
CA ASN A 352 4.47 -22.11 4.76
C ASN A 352 5.90 -22.42 4.28
N SER A 353 6.06 -23.41 3.40
CA SER A 353 7.33 -23.80 2.78
C SER A 353 7.24 -23.83 1.25
N ALA A 354 8.41 -23.90 0.60
CA ALA A 354 8.50 -24.00 -0.86
C ALA A 354 7.94 -25.35 -1.35
N LEU A 355 8.34 -26.48 -0.75
CA LEU A 355 7.77 -27.81 -1.05
C LEU A 355 6.28 -27.92 -0.72
N GLY A 356 5.79 -27.15 0.25
CA GLY A 356 4.37 -27.08 0.58
C GLY A 356 3.50 -26.64 -0.61
N ALA A 357 4.07 -25.90 -1.58
CA ALA A 357 3.40 -25.55 -2.83
C ALA A 357 2.97 -26.79 -3.63
N LEU A 358 3.84 -27.80 -3.71
CA LEU A 358 3.59 -29.04 -4.44
C LEU A 358 2.49 -29.87 -3.77
N THR A 359 2.52 -29.94 -2.44
CA THR A 359 1.44 -30.59 -1.68
C THR A 359 0.12 -29.85 -1.88
N ARG A 360 0.12 -28.51 -1.81
CA ARG A 360 -1.08 -27.71 -2.02
C ARG A 360 -1.70 -27.90 -3.40
N LEU A 361 -0.90 -27.99 -4.47
CA LEU A 361 -1.40 -28.26 -5.81
C LEU A 361 -1.96 -29.68 -5.95
N ARG A 362 -1.32 -30.68 -5.32
CA ARG A 362 -1.85 -32.05 -5.25
C ARG A 362 -3.19 -32.10 -4.51
N ASP A 363 -3.29 -31.40 -3.37
CA ASP A 363 -4.52 -31.30 -2.57
C ASP A 363 -5.67 -30.62 -3.33
N MET A 364 -5.35 -29.68 -4.24
CA MET A 364 -6.34 -29.09 -5.14
C MET A 364 -6.84 -30.08 -6.21
N GLY A 365 -6.06 -31.13 -6.51
CA GLY A 365 -6.40 -32.13 -7.53
C GLY A 365 -5.50 -32.11 -8.77
N VAL A 366 -4.37 -31.37 -8.75
CA VAL A 366 -3.45 -31.38 -9.90
C VAL A 366 -2.62 -32.66 -9.89
N GLU A 367 -2.65 -33.37 -11.02
CA GLU A 367 -1.95 -34.63 -11.21
C GLU A 367 -0.42 -34.48 -11.09
N SER A 368 0.22 -35.44 -10.41
CA SER A 368 1.65 -35.33 -10.06
C SER A 368 2.58 -35.34 -11.28
N PHE A 369 2.21 -36.04 -12.35
CA PHE A 369 2.99 -36.04 -13.59
C PHE A 369 2.98 -34.66 -14.29
N LEU A 370 1.87 -33.93 -14.16
CA LEU A 370 1.76 -32.56 -14.68
C LEU A 370 2.64 -31.62 -13.86
N LEU A 371 2.65 -31.76 -12.52
CA LEU A 371 3.52 -30.96 -11.65
C LEU A 371 5.01 -31.22 -11.95
N SER A 372 5.40 -32.48 -12.15
CA SER A 372 6.79 -32.82 -12.45
C SER A 372 7.29 -32.26 -13.78
N SER A 373 6.39 -32.05 -14.75
CA SER A 373 6.74 -31.54 -16.08
C SER A 373 6.57 -30.03 -16.23
N SER A 374 5.77 -29.38 -15.38
CA SER A 374 5.45 -27.96 -15.48
C SER A 374 6.25 -27.07 -14.52
N ILE A 375 6.58 -27.53 -13.31
CA ILE A 375 7.20 -26.67 -12.29
C ILE A 375 8.70 -26.49 -12.59
N VAL A 376 9.13 -25.23 -12.72
CA VAL A 376 10.54 -24.83 -12.87
C VAL A 376 11.15 -24.50 -11.53
N GLY A 377 10.41 -23.80 -10.67
CA GLY A 377 10.95 -23.26 -9.43
C GLY A 377 9.91 -22.98 -8.37
N LEU A 378 10.31 -23.17 -7.11
CA LEU A 378 9.52 -22.90 -5.93
C LEU A 378 10.30 -21.93 -5.03
N ILE A 379 9.68 -20.84 -4.62
CA ILE A 379 10.31 -19.80 -3.81
C ILE A 379 9.47 -19.61 -2.55
N ALA A 380 9.98 -19.95 -1.38
CA ALA A 380 9.37 -19.52 -0.12
C ALA A 380 10.00 -18.22 0.37
N GLN A 381 9.15 -17.28 0.77
CA GLN A 381 9.56 -15.95 1.18
C GLN A 381 8.92 -15.52 2.50
N ARG A 382 9.69 -14.78 3.30
CA ARG A 382 9.20 -14.00 4.45
C ARG A 382 9.89 -12.63 4.46
N LEU A 383 9.29 -11.66 5.16
CA LEU A 383 9.95 -10.40 5.49
C LEU A 383 10.35 -10.41 6.95
N VAL A 384 11.59 -10.02 7.22
CA VAL A 384 12.12 -9.80 8.57
C VAL A 384 12.45 -8.33 8.76
N ARG A 385 12.23 -7.82 9.96
CA ARG A 385 12.59 -6.44 10.31
C ARG A 385 14.11 -6.30 10.41
N ARG A 386 14.66 -5.19 9.91
CA ARG A 386 16.10 -4.90 10.01
C ARG A 386 16.40 -4.21 11.32
N LEU A 387 17.50 -4.60 11.97
CA LEU A 387 17.95 -3.96 13.20
C LEU A 387 18.22 -2.48 12.96
N CYS A 388 17.84 -1.63 13.90
CA CYS A 388 18.11 -0.21 13.82
C CYS A 388 19.63 0.04 13.82
N PRO A 389 20.17 0.74 12.80
CA PRO A 389 21.62 0.96 12.71
C PRO A 389 22.17 1.88 13.82
N GLN A 390 21.33 2.68 14.47
CA GLN A 390 21.75 3.64 15.49
C GLN A 390 21.75 3.06 16.92
N CYS A 391 20.98 2.01 17.19
CA CYS A 391 20.79 1.53 18.57
C CYS A 391 21.01 0.03 18.76
N LYS A 392 21.30 -0.75 17.70
CA LYS A 392 21.57 -2.18 17.86
C LYS A 392 22.75 -2.41 18.82
N THR A 393 22.62 -3.38 19.70
CA THR A 393 23.65 -3.72 20.71
C THR A 393 24.20 -5.12 20.46
N PRO A 394 25.50 -5.37 20.74
CA PRO A 394 26.07 -6.71 20.58
C PRO A 394 25.30 -7.74 21.40
N HIS A 395 25.00 -8.89 20.81
CA HIS A 395 24.33 -10.01 21.48
C HIS A 395 25.28 -11.19 21.58
N GLN A 396 25.52 -11.65 22.82
CA GLN A 396 26.32 -12.84 23.05
C GLN A 396 25.43 -14.07 22.92
N LEU A 397 25.62 -14.84 21.85
CA LEU A 397 24.86 -16.07 21.62
C LEU A 397 25.10 -17.08 22.75
N ARG A 398 24.00 -17.59 23.31
CA ARG A 398 24.01 -18.73 24.25
C ARG A 398 24.32 -20.03 23.51
N ASP A 399 24.70 -21.07 24.23
CA ASP A 399 25.09 -22.34 23.60
C ASP A 399 23.90 -23.05 22.90
N ASP A 400 22.68 -22.92 23.43
CA ASP A 400 21.45 -23.38 22.78
C ASP A 400 21.18 -22.62 21.46
N GLU A 401 21.48 -21.33 21.42
CA GLU A 401 21.32 -20.51 20.20
C GLU A 401 22.36 -20.90 19.14
N LYS A 402 23.60 -21.17 19.55
CA LYS A 402 24.67 -21.64 18.64
C LYS A 402 24.33 -23.01 18.06
N GLU A 403 23.84 -23.93 18.88
CA GLU A 403 23.40 -25.27 18.45
C GLU A 403 22.23 -25.16 17.47
N LEU A 404 21.21 -24.36 17.80
CA LEU A 404 20.05 -24.12 16.94
C LEU A 404 20.44 -23.55 15.57
N MET A 405 21.45 -22.68 15.56
CA MET A 405 21.98 -22.07 14.34
C MET A 405 22.97 -22.97 13.59
N GLY A 406 23.33 -24.14 14.14
CA GLY A 406 24.30 -25.05 13.55
C GLY A 406 25.71 -24.44 13.41
N LEU A 407 26.09 -23.55 14.33
CA LEU A 407 27.37 -22.83 14.24
C LEU A 407 28.54 -23.75 14.62
N THR A 408 29.63 -23.67 13.86
CA THR A 408 30.90 -24.29 14.22
C THR A 408 31.76 -23.32 15.04
N ALA A 409 32.81 -23.84 15.68
CA ALA A 409 33.73 -23.03 16.49
C ALA A 409 34.41 -21.90 15.69
N ASP A 410 34.54 -22.07 14.37
CA ASP A 410 35.18 -21.10 13.46
C ASP A 410 34.22 -20.04 12.90
N THR A 411 32.92 -20.14 13.20
CA THR A 411 31.95 -19.17 12.67
C THR A 411 32.13 -17.81 13.34
N ASP A 412 32.29 -16.77 12.52
CA ASP A 412 32.34 -15.38 12.98
C ASP A 412 30.98 -14.95 13.56
N ILE A 413 30.93 -14.78 14.88
CA ILE A 413 29.76 -14.28 15.62
C ILE A 413 29.94 -12.84 16.11
N SER A 414 31.00 -12.14 15.69
CA SER A 414 31.33 -10.78 16.16
C SER A 414 30.29 -9.72 15.80
N LYS A 415 29.46 -10.01 14.79
CA LYS A 415 28.44 -9.10 14.24
C LYS A 415 27.01 -9.51 14.63
N VAL A 416 26.85 -10.35 15.65
CA VAL A 416 25.52 -10.70 16.15
C VAL A 416 25.03 -9.59 17.08
N PHE A 417 23.80 -9.11 16.83
CA PHE A 417 23.21 -7.97 17.53
C PHE A 417 21.76 -8.25 17.95
N GLU A 418 21.28 -7.50 18.93
CA GLU A 418 19.90 -7.49 19.41
C GLU A 418 19.26 -6.08 19.34
N PRO A 419 17.91 -5.99 19.33
CA PRO A 419 17.23 -4.70 19.31
C PRO A 419 17.28 -4.01 20.70
N LYS A 420 17.57 -2.70 20.73
CA LYS A 420 17.50 -1.86 21.94
C LYS A 420 16.33 -0.86 21.95
N GLY A 421 16.14 -0.13 20.84
CA GLY A 421 15.21 0.99 20.74
C GLY A 421 15.87 2.36 20.95
N CYS A 422 15.49 3.33 20.12
CA CYS A 422 15.86 4.75 20.21
C CYS A 422 14.85 5.59 19.41
N ASP A 423 14.90 6.91 19.52
CA ASP A 423 13.97 7.83 18.84
C ASP A 423 13.96 7.64 17.32
N PHE A 424 15.13 7.36 16.71
CA PHE A 424 15.23 7.14 15.26
C PHE A 424 14.42 5.94 14.76
N CYS A 425 14.21 4.93 15.61
CA CYS A 425 13.37 3.78 15.31
C CYS A 425 12.07 3.77 16.12
N ASN A 426 11.65 4.92 16.67
CA ASN A 426 10.46 5.05 17.51
C ASN A 426 10.44 4.03 18.67
N HIS A 427 11.60 3.81 19.29
CA HIS A 427 11.82 2.83 20.37
C HIS A 427 11.54 1.36 20.02
N LEU A 428 11.44 1.00 18.73
CA LEU A 428 11.15 -0.37 18.31
C LEU A 428 12.37 -1.29 18.24
N GLY A 429 13.56 -0.70 18.09
CA GLY A 429 14.81 -1.44 17.86
C GLY A 429 15.00 -1.94 16.43
N TYR A 430 14.03 -1.71 15.54
CA TYR A 430 14.07 -2.08 14.13
C TYR A 430 13.68 -0.91 13.23
N LYS A 431 14.19 -0.88 11.99
CA LYS A 431 13.77 0.10 10.98
C LYS A 431 13.89 -0.48 9.57
N GLY A 432 12.76 -0.62 8.89
CA GLY A 432 12.66 -1.22 7.57
C GLY A 432 12.66 -2.74 7.61
N ARG A 433 12.50 -3.36 6.43
CA ARG A 433 12.37 -4.80 6.24
C ARG A 433 13.30 -5.29 5.14
N THR A 434 13.63 -6.57 5.19
CA THR A 434 14.34 -7.30 4.13
C THR A 434 13.71 -8.68 3.96
N GLY A 435 13.78 -9.24 2.76
CA GLY A 435 13.32 -10.61 2.53
C GLY A 435 14.29 -11.65 3.07
N ILE A 436 13.78 -12.81 3.47
CA ILE A 436 14.51 -14.07 3.59
C ILE A 436 13.89 -15.09 2.65
N TYR A 437 14.72 -15.95 2.07
CA TYR A 437 14.33 -16.76 0.92
C TYR A 437 14.80 -18.21 1.05
N GLU A 438 13.93 -19.12 0.62
CA GLU A 438 14.27 -20.46 0.19
C GLU A 438 13.90 -20.58 -1.29
N LEU A 439 14.86 -20.97 -2.12
CA LEU A 439 14.68 -21.06 -3.57
C LEU A 439 15.08 -22.45 -4.03
N ILE A 440 14.09 -23.22 -4.48
CA ILE A 440 14.24 -24.58 -5.00
C ILE A 440 14.08 -24.53 -6.51
N THR A 441 15.12 -24.92 -7.24
CA THR A 441 15.02 -25.19 -8.69
C THR A 441 14.71 -26.68 -8.89
N VAL A 442 13.77 -26.99 -9.78
CA VAL A 442 13.33 -28.37 -10.00
C VAL A 442 14.19 -29.05 -11.06
N ASP A 443 15.16 -29.85 -10.60
CA ASP A 443 16.02 -30.68 -11.46
C ASP A 443 15.43 -32.07 -11.75
N GLU A 444 16.09 -32.86 -12.59
CA GLU A 444 15.62 -34.19 -13.01
C GLU A 444 15.34 -35.16 -11.86
N VAL A 445 16.16 -35.11 -10.79
CA VAL A 445 15.97 -35.99 -9.63
C VAL A 445 14.71 -35.58 -8.88
N LEU A 446 14.54 -34.28 -8.63
CA LEU A 446 13.36 -33.76 -7.95
C LEU A 446 12.10 -33.97 -8.82
N ARG A 447 12.17 -33.82 -10.15
CA ARG A 447 11.07 -34.18 -11.07
C ARG A 447 10.63 -35.62 -10.88
N GLY A 448 11.58 -36.55 -10.82
CA GLY A 448 11.31 -37.96 -10.56
C GLY A 448 10.65 -38.20 -9.20
N MET A 449 11.09 -37.48 -8.16
CA MET A 449 10.48 -37.55 -6.82
C MET A 449 9.05 -37.01 -6.81
N ILE A 450 8.79 -35.88 -7.49
CA ILE A 450 7.45 -35.29 -7.64
C ILE A 450 6.52 -36.27 -8.36
N HIS A 451 6.97 -36.85 -9.47
CA HIS A 451 6.19 -37.83 -10.24
C HIS A 451 5.79 -39.06 -9.41
N ARG A 452 6.73 -39.59 -8.60
CA ARG A 452 6.48 -40.74 -7.70
C ARG A 452 5.71 -40.38 -6.43
N GLN A 453 5.37 -39.11 -6.23
CA GLN A 453 4.73 -38.61 -5.02
C GLN A 453 5.51 -38.93 -3.75
N GLU A 454 6.84 -38.81 -3.82
CA GLU A 454 7.69 -38.97 -2.64
C GLU A 454 7.24 -38.03 -1.52
N ASN A 455 7.46 -38.45 -0.28
CA ASN A 455 7.12 -37.63 0.88
C ASN A 455 8.02 -36.38 0.97
N SER A 456 7.53 -35.32 1.60
CA SER A 456 8.26 -34.06 1.72
C SER A 456 9.59 -34.20 2.44
N GLN A 457 9.71 -35.12 3.41
CA GLN A 457 10.97 -35.33 4.14
C GLN A 457 12.07 -35.89 3.23
N THR A 458 11.74 -36.80 2.32
CA THR A 458 12.67 -37.36 1.34
C THR A 458 13.17 -36.26 0.40
N MET A 459 12.27 -35.43 -0.12
CA MET A 459 12.63 -34.29 -0.98
C MET A 459 13.47 -33.26 -0.21
N GLU A 460 13.13 -32.99 1.05
CA GLU A 460 13.87 -32.09 1.93
C GLU A 460 15.31 -32.58 2.14
N ASN A 461 15.48 -33.86 2.49
CA ASN A 461 16.80 -34.48 2.70
C ASN A 461 17.67 -34.41 1.44
N TYR A 462 17.07 -34.54 0.26
CA TYR A 462 17.76 -34.38 -1.02
C TYR A 462 18.22 -32.93 -1.26
N LEU A 463 17.39 -31.95 -0.91
CA LEU A 463 17.65 -30.53 -1.17
C LEU A 463 18.63 -29.89 -0.20
N ARG A 464 18.57 -30.20 1.11
CA ARG A 464 19.33 -29.50 2.15
C ARG A 464 20.84 -29.38 1.91
N PRO A 465 21.55 -30.38 1.35
CA PRO A 465 22.99 -30.26 1.10
C PRO A 465 23.37 -29.14 0.12
N THR A 466 22.47 -28.74 -0.78
CA THR A 466 22.76 -27.77 -1.86
C THR A 466 21.90 -26.52 -1.79
N THR A 467 20.71 -26.64 -1.21
CA THR A 467 19.71 -25.58 -1.12
C THR A 467 19.58 -25.14 0.33
N PRO A 468 19.98 -23.90 0.67
CA PRO A 468 19.73 -23.35 1.99
C PRO A 468 18.24 -23.28 2.29
N SER A 469 17.84 -23.67 3.50
CA SER A 469 16.47 -23.45 3.97
C SER A 469 16.22 -21.96 4.21
N ILE A 470 14.95 -21.58 4.36
CA ILE A 470 14.58 -20.20 4.69
C ILE A 470 15.18 -19.75 6.04
N ARG A 471 15.36 -20.69 6.96
CA ARG A 471 15.96 -20.46 8.26
C ARG A 471 17.48 -20.28 8.15
N ASP A 472 18.14 -21.04 7.28
CA ASP A 472 19.57 -20.88 7.00
C ASP A 472 19.87 -19.49 6.38
N ASP A 473 19.04 -19.02 5.45
CA ASP A 473 19.15 -17.65 4.93
C ASP A 473 18.93 -16.61 6.05
N GLY A 474 17.96 -16.86 6.94
CA GLY A 474 17.73 -16.04 8.13
C GLY A 474 18.94 -15.98 9.07
N PHE A 475 19.54 -17.13 9.40
CA PHE A 475 20.72 -17.19 10.27
C PHE A 475 21.93 -16.50 9.68
N LYS A 476 22.15 -16.60 8.36
CA LYS A 476 23.19 -15.82 7.67
C LYS A 476 23.01 -14.32 7.85
N ARG A 477 21.77 -13.82 7.90
CA ARG A 477 21.49 -12.39 8.17
C ARG A 477 21.70 -11.99 9.62
N VAL A 478 21.46 -12.90 10.56
CA VAL A 478 21.78 -12.67 11.98
C VAL A 478 23.29 -12.52 12.14
N LEU A 479 24.07 -13.42 11.53
CA LEU A 479 25.54 -13.36 11.52
C LEU A 479 26.08 -12.11 10.79
N ALA A 480 25.34 -11.59 9.79
CA ALA A 480 25.67 -10.33 9.13
C ALA A 480 25.30 -9.09 9.96
N GLY A 481 24.54 -9.25 11.05
CA GLY A 481 24.06 -8.15 11.88
C GLY A 481 22.95 -7.31 11.25
N ASP A 482 22.21 -7.88 10.28
CA ASP A 482 21.08 -7.25 9.59
C ASP A 482 19.77 -7.36 10.37
N THR A 483 19.56 -8.48 11.07
CA THR A 483 18.36 -8.76 11.87
C THR A 483 18.73 -9.54 13.14
N SER A 484 17.78 -9.76 14.04
CA SER A 484 17.99 -10.49 15.29
C SER A 484 17.58 -11.96 15.17
N LEU A 485 18.13 -12.81 16.03
CA LEU A 485 17.70 -14.22 16.11
C LEU A 485 16.22 -14.33 16.46
N ALA A 486 15.73 -13.52 17.42
CA ALA A 486 14.32 -13.49 17.81
C ALA A 486 13.38 -13.21 16.62
N GLU A 487 13.79 -12.32 15.72
CA GLU A 487 13.00 -12.00 14.52
C GLU A 487 12.94 -13.16 13.52
N ILE A 488 14.05 -13.89 13.34
CA ILE A 488 14.07 -15.11 12.50
C ILE A 488 13.15 -16.18 13.09
N LEU A 489 13.24 -16.41 14.40
CA LEU A 489 12.39 -17.40 15.07
C LEU A 489 10.92 -17.02 14.93
N ARG A 490 10.55 -15.74 15.12
CA ARG A 490 9.16 -15.25 14.98
C ARG A 490 8.53 -15.58 13.62
N VAL A 491 9.29 -15.48 12.52
CA VAL A 491 8.74 -15.68 11.16
C VAL A 491 8.90 -17.12 10.64
N THR A 492 9.73 -17.95 11.29
CA THR A 492 10.04 -19.33 10.86
C THR A 492 9.51 -20.42 11.81
N THR A 493 8.86 -20.07 12.93
CA THR A 493 8.26 -21.04 13.88
C THR A 493 6.92 -21.62 13.40
N GLN A 494 6.38 -21.16 12.28
CA GLN A 494 5.14 -21.68 11.67
C GLN A 494 5.37 -22.77 10.60
N ASN A 495 6.60 -23.29 10.48
CA ASN A 495 6.97 -24.30 9.49
C ASN A 495 7.10 -25.69 10.09
#